data_AF-S0FQA5-F1
#
_entry.id   AF-S0FQA5-F1
#
_cell.length_a   1.000
_cell.length_b   1.000
_cell.length_c   1.000
_cell.angle_alpha   90.00
_cell.angle_beta   90.00
_cell.angle_gamma   90.00
#
_symmetry.space_group_name_H-M   'P 1'
#
loop_
_entity.id
_entity.type
_entity.pdbx_description
1 polymer ?
#
loop_
_entity_poly.entity_id
_entity_poly.type
_entity_poly.pdbx_seq_one_letter_code
_entity_poly.pdbx_strand_id
1 'polypeptide(L)'
;MLETVDIPVSLKISPYFTDLGPMIQQLSRTGVKGLVLFNRFFSPDFDIDQFDIQPSFTFSTPSDLAVSLRWIAMMSERTDCDLAASTGVHDSNALIKQILAGANAVQTVSCLYKNGTGYIKTLLEGLEIWMHNKGFRQIADFRGKMSQAKSKDPALYERTQFMKYFGRKKM
;
A
#
# COMPACT_ATOMS: atom_id res chain seq x y z
N MET A 1 -8.51 3.88 -24.64
CA MET A 1 -8.24 4.84 -23.54
C MET A 1 -6.80 5.32 -23.56
N LEU A 2 -5.79 4.44 -23.47
CA LEU A 2 -4.38 4.86 -23.56
C LEU A 2 -4.04 5.53 -24.90
N GLU A 3 -4.67 5.11 -26.00
CA GLU A 3 -4.52 5.73 -27.32
C GLU A 3 -5.39 6.99 -27.51
N THR A 4 -6.18 7.36 -26.49
CA THR A 4 -7.21 8.41 -26.59
C THR A 4 -6.81 9.69 -25.83
N VAL A 5 -5.79 9.62 -24.96
CA VAL A 5 -5.35 10.75 -24.13
C VAL A 5 -3.82 10.82 -24.08
N ASP A 6 -3.27 12.04 -24.08
CA ASP A 6 -1.82 12.26 -23.99
C ASP A 6 -1.29 12.27 -22.55
N ILE A 7 -2.19 12.32 -21.56
CA ILE A 7 -1.82 12.36 -20.14
C ILE A 7 -1.51 10.97 -19.59
N PRO A 8 -0.59 10.85 -18.60
CA PRO A 8 -0.33 9.58 -17.90
C PRO A 8 -1.61 9.00 -17.28
N VAL A 9 -1.91 7.74 -17.60
CA VAL A 9 -3.05 7.01 -17.03
C VAL A 9 -2.56 6.03 -15.96
N SER A 10 -3.26 6.00 -14.82
CA SER A 10 -3.05 5.02 -13.76
C SER A 10 -4.29 4.18 -13.50
N LEU A 11 -4.13 2.92 -13.11
CA LEU A 11 -5.24 2.04 -12.72
C LEU A 11 -5.25 1.83 -11.21
N LYS A 12 -6.42 1.94 -10.59
CA LYS A 12 -6.64 1.56 -9.18
C LYS A 12 -7.36 0.23 -9.12
N ILE A 13 -6.71 -0.79 -8.58
CA ILE A 13 -7.20 -2.17 -8.62
C ILE A 13 -7.60 -2.67 -7.22
N SER A 14 -8.41 -3.72 -7.17
CA SER A 14 -8.75 -4.43 -5.94
C SER A 14 -7.74 -5.54 -5.62
N PRO A 15 -7.73 -6.10 -4.40
CA PRO A 15 -6.87 -7.24 -4.09
C PRO A 15 -7.48 -8.59 -4.50
N TYR A 16 -8.70 -8.59 -5.06
CA TYR A 16 -9.50 -9.80 -5.30
C TYR A 16 -9.25 -10.37 -6.70
N PHE A 17 -8.08 -10.98 -6.88
CA PHE A 17 -7.70 -11.69 -8.10
C PHE A 17 -7.19 -13.08 -7.72
N THR A 18 -7.48 -14.08 -8.56
CA THR A 18 -7.01 -15.47 -8.37
C THR A 18 -5.49 -15.53 -8.30
N ASP A 19 -4.81 -14.81 -9.19
CA ASP A 19 -3.36 -14.68 -9.20
C ASP A 19 -2.96 -13.20 -9.33
N LEU A 20 -2.91 -12.53 -8.18
CA LEU A 20 -2.75 -11.09 -8.12
C LEU A 20 -1.36 -10.61 -8.60
N GLY A 21 -0.30 -11.38 -8.35
CA GLY A 21 1.06 -10.99 -8.73
C GLY A 21 1.23 -10.85 -10.25
N PRO A 22 0.98 -11.91 -11.03
CA PRO A 22 0.98 -11.85 -12.49
C PRO A 22 -0.03 -10.86 -13.05
N MET A 23 -1.20 -10.71 -12.43
CA MET A 23 -2.16 -9.69 -12.85
C MET A 23 -1.58 -8.27 -12.74
N ILE A 24 -0.92 -7.93 -11.62
CA ILE A 24 -0.24 -6.65 -11.45
C ILE A 24 0.85 -6.46 -12.52
N GLN A 25 1.66 -7.49 -12.79
CA GLN A 25 2.70 -7.41 -13.83
C GLN A 25 2.11 -7.18 -15.22
N GLN A 26 1.09 -7.95 -15.58
CA GLN A 26 0.41 -7.84 -16.87
C GLN A 26 -0.17 -6.44 -17.06
N LEU A 27 -0.85 -5.90 -16.03
CA LEU A 27 -1.38 -4.54 -16.07
C LEU A 27 -0.27 -3.50 -16.22
N SER A 28 0.86 -3.64 -15.52
CA SER A 28 1.98 -2.71 -15.62
C SER A 28 2.58 -2.64 -17.04
N ARG A 29 2.45 -3.72 -17.82
CA ARG A 29 2.93 -3.84 -19.21
C ARG A 29 1.98 -3.27 -20.25
N THR A 30 0.78 -2.85 -19.87
CA THR A 30 -0.21 -2.31 -20.81
C THR A 30 0.11 -0.90 -21.31
N GLY A 31 1.11 -0.23 -20.71
CA GLY A 31 1.47 1.16 -21.01
C GLY A 31 0.96 2.18 -19.99
N VAL A 32 0.20 1.74 -18.98
CA VAL A 32 -0.17 2.58 -17.82
C VAL A 32 1.07 3.09 -17.10
N LYS A 33 1.00 4.31 -16.58
CA LYS A 33 2.13 4.95 -15.88
C LYS A 33 2.12 4.71 -14.38
N GLY A 34 1.04 4.17 -13.83
CA GLY A 34 1.04 3.69 -12.47
C GLY A 34 -0.10 2.75 -12.11
N LEU A 35 0.11 2.00 -11.03
CA LEU A 35 -0.89 1.15 -10.40
C LEU A 35 -1.09 1.55 -8.94
N VAL A 36 -2.34 1.69 -8.51
CA VAL A 36 -2.72 2.04 -7.14
C VAL A 36 -3.25 0.79 -6.42
N LEU A 37 -2.57 0.38 -5.35
CA LEU A 37 -2.85 -0.83 -4.58
C LEU A 37 -3.29 -0.47 -3.14
N PHE A 38 -4.53 -0.69 -2.69
CA PHE A 38 -5.70 -1.20 -3.39
C PHE A 38 -6.92 -0.31 -3.15
N ASN A 39 -7.92 -0.42 -4.03
CA ASN A 39 -9.26 0.07 -3.77
C ASN A 39 -9.91 -0.68 -2.59
N ARG A 40 -10.73 0.01 -1.80
CA ARG A 40 -11.63 -0.58 -0.80
C ARG A 40 -13.07 -0.31 -1.25
N PHE A 41 -13.84 -1.38 -1.43
CA PHE A 41 -15.26 -1.26 -1.75
C PHE A 41 -16.07 -1.02 -0.48
N PHE A 42 -17.16 -0.26 -0.60
CA PHE A 42 -18.18 -0.25 0.43
C PHE A 42 -18.94 -1.57 0.37
N SER A 43 -18.89 -2.34 1.45
CA SER A 43 -19.73 -3.53 1.59
C SER A 43 -21.12 -3.12 2.07
N PRO A 44 -22.17 -3.85 1.68
CA PRO A 44 -23.47 -3.70 2.32
C PRO A 44 -23.40 -4.19 3.78
N ASP A 45 -24.23 -3.60 4.61
CA ASP A 45 -24.56 -4.02 5.96
C ASP A 45 -26.08 -3.92 6.13
N PHE A 46 -26.61 -4.48 7.21
CA PHE A 46 -28.06 -4.53 7.45
C PHE A 46 -28.40 -3.89 8.79
N ASP A 47 -29.46 -3.09 8.81
CA ASP A 47 -30.15 -2.74 10.05
C ASP A 47 -31.08 -3.89 10.41
N ILE A 48 -30.78 -4.60 11.50
CA ILE A 48 -31.52 -5.80 11.91
C ILE A 48 -32.92 -5.51 12.48
N ASP A 49 -33.17 -4.26 12.88
CA ASP A 49 -34.44 -3.84 13.45
C ASP A 49 -35.35 -3.23 12.37
N GLN A 50 -34.76 -2.48 11.43
CA GLN A 50 -35.49 -1.84 10.31
C GLN A 50 -35.58 -2.69 9.04
N PHE A 51 -34.79 -3.77 8.93
CA PHE A 51 -34.66 -4.60 7.72
C PHE A 51 -34.20 -3.82 6.48
N ASP A 52 -33.40 -2.77 6.69
CA ASP A 52 -32.87 -1.92 5.63
C ASP A 52 -31.40 -2.21 5.33
N ILE A 53 -31.00 -1.95 4.08
CA ILE A 53 -29.60 -2.03 3.64
C ILE A 53 -28.92 -0.70 3.96
N GLN A 54 -27.85 -0.77 4.74
CA GLN A 54 -27.00 0.39 5.05
C GLN A 54 -25.56 0.15 4.58
N PRO A 55 -24.76 1.19 4.34
CA PRO A 55 -23.34 1.01 4.05
C PRO A 55 -22.61 0.51 5.29
N SER A 56 -21.77 -0.52 5.13
CA SER A 56 -20.81 -0.95 6.15
C SER A 56 -19.75 0.14 6.46
N PHE A 57 -18.79 -0.20 7.33
CA PHE A 57 -17.66 0.66 7.72
C PHE A 57 -17.05 1.46 6.56
N THR A 58 -17.36 2.77 6.53
CA THR A 58 -16.94 3.69 5.46
C THR A 58 -15.43 3.97 5.48
N PHE A 59 -14.81 3.93 6.66
CA PHE A 59 -13.39 4.24 6.82
C PHE A 59 -12.55 2.97 6.92
N SER A 60 -11.37 3.01 6.29
CA SER A 60 -10.32 2.03 6.57
C SER A 60 -9.83 2.16 8.02
N THR A 61 -9.26 1.08 8.53
CA THR A 61 -8.59 0.99 9.82
C THR A 61 -7.08 0.84 9.63
N PRO A 62 -6.24 1.11 10.64
CA PRO A 62 -4.80 0.91 10.54
C PRO A 62 -4.38 -0.53 10.19
N SER A 63 -5.19 -1.53 10.57
CA SER A 63 -4.90 -2.95 10.24
C SER A 63 -5.02 -3.26 8.76
N ASP A 64 -5.81 -2.49 8.00
CA ASP A 64 -5.95 -2.67 6.55
C ASP A 64 -4.63 -2.44 5.79
N LEU A 65 -3.65 -1.76 6.41
CA LEU A 65 -2.32 -1.49 5.84
C LEU A 65 -1.59 -2.77 5.43
N ALA A 66 -1.81 -3.87 6.16
CA ALA A 66 -1.02 -5.10 6.01
C ALA A 66 -1.08 -5.66 4.58
N VAL A 67 -2.25 -5.58 3.93
CA VAL A 67 -2.44 -6.12 2.58
C VAL A 67 -1.71 -5.26 1.54
N SER A 68 -1.91 -3.94 1.56
CA SER A 68 -1.26 -3.05 0.61
C SER A 68 0.26 -3.05 0.82
N LEU A 69 0.73 -3.01 2.07
CA LEU A 69 2.16 -3.05 2.39
C LEU A 69 2.85 -4.31 1.86
N ARG A 70 2.24 -5.48 2.04
CA ARG A 70 2.77 -6.75 1.54
C ARG A 70 2.93 -6.71 0.02
N TRP A 71 1.89 -6.30 -0.70
CA TRP A 71 1.89 -6.32 -2.16
C TRP A 71 2.79 -5.24 -2.77
N ILE A 72 2.86 -4.05 -2.16
CA ILE A 72 3.85 -3.04 -2.55
C ILE A 72 5.27 -3.61 -2.40
N ALA A 73 5.58 -4.25 -1.27
CA ALA A 73 6.91 -4.83 -1.04
C ALA A 73 7.25 -5.97 -2.02
N MET A 74 6.28 -6.84 -2.33
CA MET A 74 6.47 -7.95 -3.26
C MET A 74 6.60 -7.50 -4.72
N MET A 75 5.84 -6.46 -5.11
CA MET A 75 5.77 -6.00 -6.50
C MET A 75 6.75 -4.88 -6.83
N SER A 76 7.37 -4.26 -5.81
CA SER A 76 8.47 -3.32 -6.02
C SER A 76 9.58 -4.01 -6.82
N GLU A 77 10.04 -3.33 -7.89
CA GLU A 77 11.03 -3.84 -8.85
C GLU A 77 10.54 -5.01 -9.72
N ARG A 78 9.22 -5.26 -9.76
CA ARG A 78 8.58 -6.26 -10.63
C ARG A 78 7.49 -5.68 -11.52
N THR A 79 7.36 -4.35 -11.58
CA THR A 79 6.40 -3.65 -12.43
C THR A 79 7.11 -2.66 -13.34
N ASP A 80 6.59 -2.50 -14.55
CA ASP A 80 7.14 -1.60 -15.56
C ASP A 80 6.57 -0.15 -15.44
N CYS A 81 5.82 0.10 -14.35
CA CYS A 81 5.21 1.38 -14.02
C CYS A 81 5.37 1.69 -12.52
N ASP A 82 5.05 2.92 -12.13
CA ASP A 82 5.09 3.33 -10.73
C ASP A 82 4.02 2.63 -9.89
N LEU A 83 4.32 2.40 -8.61
CA LEU A 83 3.38 1.84 -7.64
C LEU A 83 2.95 2.91 -6.63
N ALA A 84 1.64 3.06 -6.46
CA ALA A 84 1.06 3.91 -5.42
C ALA A 84 0.38 3.06 -4.36
N ALA A 85 0.78 3.24 -3.10
CA ALA A 85 0.12 2.58 -1.97
C ALA A 85 -1.16 3.33 -1.57
N SER A 86 -2.21 2.60 -1.22
CA SER A 86 -3.47 3.11 -0.68
C SER A 86 -3.95 2.19 0.44
N THR A 87 -4.89 2.69 1.25
CA THR A 87 -5.61 1.94 2.29
C THR A 87 -4.78 1.67 3.55
N GLY A 88 -5.35 2.00 4.72
CA GLY A 88 -4.72 1.75 6.03
C GLY A 88 -3.59 2.70 6.44
N VAL A 89 -3.34 3.77 5.69
CA VAL A 89 -2.31 4.78 6.02
C VAL A 89 -2.91 5.82 6.97
N HIS A 90 -2.74 5.63 8.28
CA HIS A 90 -3.32 6.49 9.32
C HIS A 90 -2.31 7.35 10.09
N ASP A 91 -1.02 7.10 9.94
CA ASP A 91 0.06 7.83 10.64
C ASP A 91 1.33 7.89 9.78
N SER A 92 2.32 8.66 10.25
CA SER A 92 3.60 8.82 9.54
C SER A 92 4.37 7.49 9.45
N ASN A 93 4.21 6.60 10.43
CA ASN A 93 4.84 5.28 10.41
C ASN A 93 4.30 4.41 9.26
N ALA A 94 2.99 4.43 9.02
CA ALA A 94 2.35 3.74 7.91
C ALA A 94 2.79 4.32 6.57
N LEU A 95 2.89 5.65 6.47
CA LEU A 95 3.45 6.34 5.30
C LEU A 95 4.89 5.88 5.01
N ILE A 96 5.77 5.93 6.02
CA ILE A 96 7.17 5.52 5.91
C ILE A 96 7.28 4.05 5.48
N LYS A 97 6.47 3.15 6.08
CA LYS A 97 6.45 1.71 5.73
C LYS A 97 6.16 1.49 4.25
N GLN A 98 5.18 2.20 3.68
CA GLN A 98 4.82 2.04 2.27
C GLN A 98 5.95 2.49 1.32
N ILE A 99 6.63 3.59 1.65
CA ILE A 99 7.77 4.07 0.88
C ILE A 99 8.94 3.09 1.00
N LEU A 100 9.26 2.63 2.21
CA LEU A 100 10.28 1.60 2.46
C LEU A 100 10.00 0.31 1.67
N ALA A 101 8.74 -0.09 1.56
CA ALA A 101 8.32 -1.24 0.77
C ALA A 101 8.52 -1.03 -0.75
N GLY A 102 8.49 0.22 -1.23
CA GLY A 102 8.79 0.56 -2.61
C GLY A 102 7.76 1.43 -3.32
N ALA A 103 6.76 1.95 -2.61
CA ALA A 103 5.78 2.84 -3.22
C ALA A 103 6.43 4.15 -3.71
N ASN A 104 6.11 4.54 -4.94
CA ASN A 104 6.44 5.84 -5.52
C ASN A 104 5.56 6.95 -4.93
N ALA A 105 4.31 6.63 -4.59
CA ALA A 105 3.35 7.55 -3.97
C ALA A 105 2.52 6.83 -2.90
N VAL A 106 1.99 7.58 -1.93
CA VAL A 106 1.14 7.03 -0.87
C VAL A 106 -0.13 7.87 -0.74
N GLN A 107 -1.29 7.24 -0.85
CA GLN A 107 -2.61 7.84 -0.71
C GLN A 107 -3.15 7.62 0.71
N THR A 108 -3.62 8.70 1.33
CA THR A 108 -4.29 8.66 2.63
C THR A 108 -5.59 9.47 2.59
N VAL A 109 -6.64 8.92 3.22
CA VAL A 109 -7.99 9.50 3.18
C VAL A 109 -8.68 9.36 4.52
N SER A 110 -8.81 8.14 5.06
CA SER A 110 -9.57 7.90 6.29
C SER A 110 -9.04 8.67 7.51
N CYS A 111 -7.73 8.87 7.64
CA CYS A 111 -7.20 9.67 8.74
C CYS A 111 -7.42 11.17 8.53
N LEU A 112 -7.50 11.66 7.29
CA LEU A 112 -7.82 13.06 7.00
C LEU A 112 -9.28 13.38 7.32
N TYR A 113 -10.20 12.46 7.03
CA TYR A 113 -11.60 12.61 7.46
C TYR A 113 -11.74 12.62 8.98
N LYS A 114 -10.94 11.83 9.70
CA LYS A 114 -11.00 11.72 11.17
C LYS A 114 -10.33 12.89 11.89
N ASN A 115 -9.22 13.42 11.36
CA ASN A 115 -8.38 14.43 12.03
C ASN A 115 -8.41 15.80 11.34
N GLY A 116 -9.14 15.95 10.23
CA GLY A 116 -9.10 17.12 9.37
C GLY A 116 -7.98 17.08 8.33
N THR A 117 -8.13 17.85 7.25
CA THR A 117 -7.16 17.90 6.14
C THR A 117 -5.78 18.40 6.57
N GLY A 118 -5.71 19.22 7.63
CA GLY A 118 -4.45 19.71 8.21
C GLY A 118 -3.54 18.60 8.74
N TYR A 119 -4.08 17.42 9.05
CA TYR A 119 -3.31 16.27 9.51
C TYR A 119 -2.26 15.78 8.51
N ILE A 120 -2.38 16.16 7.22
CA ILE A 120 -1.35 15.91 6.22
C ILE A 120 0.02 16.49 6.64
N LYS A 121 0.04 17.63 7.36
CA LYS A 121 1.28 18.24 7.86
C LYS A 121 1.96 17.33 8.89
N THR A 122 1.19 16.79 9.83
CA THR A 122 1.69 15.82 10.83
C THR A 122 2.30 14.58 10.16
N LEU A 123 1.69 14.09 9.08
CA LEU A 123 2.24 12.97 8.31
C LEU A 123 3.60 13.30 7.69
N LEU A 124 3.71 14.48 7.06
CA LEU A 124 4.93 14.95 6.41
C LEU A 124 6.04 15.27 7.41
N GLU A 125 5.73 15.99 8.50
CA GLU A 125 6.69 16.29 9.58
C GLU A 125 7.26 15.00 10.19
N GLY A 126 6.41 14.00 10.45
CA GLY A 126 6.88 12.72 10.97
C GLY A 126 7.79 11.97 9.99
N LEU A 127 7.55 12.09 8.68
CA LEU A 127 8.42 11.55 7.64
C LEU A 127 9.76 12.27 7.60
N GLU A 128 9.77 13.61 7.62
CA GLU A 128 10.98 14.44 7.61
C GLU A 128 11.86 14.20 8.84
N ILE A 129 11.26 14.18 10.04
CA ILE A 129 11.97 13.86 11.29
C ILE A 129 12.60 12.48 11.21
N TRP A 130 11.85 11.48 10.74
CA TRP A 130 12.38 10.13 10.58
C TRP A 130 13.53 10.07 9.56
N MET A 131 13.42 10.77 8.43
CA MET A 131 14.48 10.86 7.42
C MET A 131 15.75 11.49 7.99
N HIS A 132 15.62 12.63 8.69
CA HIS A 132 16.73 13.31 9.34
C HIS A 132 17.43 12.39 10.35
N ASN A 133 16.67 11.73 11.23
CA ASN A 133 17.21 10.80 12.23
C ASN A 133 17.93 9.58 11.60
N LYS A 134 17.58 9.20 10.36
CA LYS A 134 18.24 8.12 9.62
C LYS A 134 19.35 8.59 8.68
N GLY A 135 19.57 9.90 8.57
CA GLY A 135 20.56 10.49 7.66
C GLY A 135 20.17 10.39 6.18
N PHE A 136 18.90 10.19 5.86
CA PHE A 136 18.42 10.21 4.47
C PHE A 136 18.17 11.66 4.02
N ARG A 137 18.60 11.99 2.79
CA ARG A 137 18.45 13.33 2.21
C ARG A 137 17.23 13.42 1.31
N GLN A 138 16.84 12.32 0.69
CA GLN A 138 15.73 12.25 -0.26
C GLN A 138 15.00 10.91 -0.17
N ILE A 139 13.76 10.87 -0.65
CA ILE A 139 12.93 9.66 -0.68
C ILE A 139 13.62 8.49 -1.41
N ALA A 140 14.33 8.80 -2.51
CA ALA A 140 15.05 7.80 -3.30
C ALA A 140 16.15 7.08 -2.50
N ASP A 141 16.65 7.66 -1.41
CA ASP A 141 17.70 7.05 -0.59
C ASP A 141 17.20 5.80 0.14
N PHE A 142 15.89 5.68 0.40
CA PHE A 142 15.32 4.59 1.19
C PHE A 142 14.11 3.89 0.57
N ARG A 143 13.52 4.44 -0.49
CA ARG A 143 12.39 3.79 -1.17
C ARG A 143 12.78 2.38 -1.64
N GLY A 144 11.97 1.40 -1.28
CA GLY A 144 12.17 0.00 -1.65
C GLY A 144 13.28 -0.72 -0.89
N LYS A 145 13.93 -0.12 0.12
CA LYS A 145 14.94 -0.84 0.95
C LYS A 145 14.37 -2.09 1.65
N MET A 146 13.06 -2.13 1.86
CA MET A 146 12.33 -3.27 2.44
C MET A 146 11.43 -3.94 1.39
N SER A 147 11.77 -3.85 0.11
CA SER A 147 11.14 -4.67 -0.92
C SER A 147 11.58 -6.13 -0.79
N GLN A 148 10.78 -7.06 -1.32
CA GLN A 148 11.17 -8.47 -1.38
C GLN A 148 12.44 -8.64 -2.23
N ALA A 149 12.57 -7.89 -3.32
CA ALA A 149 13.72 -7.94 -4.22
C ALA A 149 15.05 -7.57 -3.54
N LYS A 150 15.02 -6.66 -2.54
CA LYS A 150 16.19 -6.25 -1.76
C LYS A 150 16.34 -6.98 -0.42
N SER A 151 15.47 -7.94 -0.13
CA SER A 151 15.54 -8.72 1.10
C SER A 151 16.62 -9.79 1.03
N LYS A 152 17.39 -9.93 2.11
CA LYS A 152 18.32 -11.07 2.29
C LYS A 152 17.59 -12.41 2.48
N ASP A 153 16.31 -12.34 2.88
CA ASP A 153 15.42 -13.49 3.03
C ASP A 153 14.06 -13.17 2.38
N PRO A 154 13.89 -13.47 1.07
CA PRO A 154 12.65 -13.21 0.34
C PRO A 154 11.44 -14.01 0.86
N ALA A 155 11.67 -15.15 1.52
CA ALA A 155 10.60 -16.04 2.00
C ALA A 155 9.79 -15.40 3.15
N LEU A 156 10.37 -14.42 3.85
CA LEU A 156 9.67 -13.67 4.89
C LEU A 156 8.38 -13.00 4.38
N TYR A 157 8.33 -12.55 3.12
CA TYR A 157 7.16 -11.84 2.56
C TYR A 157 6.03 -12.79 2.14
N GLU A 158 6.37 -14.04 1.84
CA GLU A 158 5.43 -15.07 1.44
C GLU A 158 4.88 -15.84 2.65
N ARG A 159 5.70 -16.00 3.69
CA ARG A 159 5.48 -16.96 4.79
C ARG A 159 5.64 -16.34 6.19
N THR A 160 5.33 -15.05 6.36
CA THR A 160 5.43 -14.35 7.66
C THR A 160 4.82 -15.15 8.82
N GLN A 161 3.63 -15.72 8.63
CA GLN A 161 2.98 -16.56 9.64
C GLN A 161 3.78 -17.84 9.93
N PHE A 162 4.14 -18.61 8.90
CA PHE A 162 4.92 -19.85 9.07
C PHE A 162 6.26 -19.59 9.76
N MET A 163 6.99 -18.54 9.37
CA MET A 163 8.28 -18.20 9.97
C MET A 163 8.15 -17.78 11.43
N LYS A 164 7.07 -17.08 11.81
CA LYS A 164 6.81 -16.71 13.21
C LYS A 164 6.62 -17.93 14.10
N TYR A 165 5.95 -18.97 13.61
CA TYR A 165 5.62 -20.17 14.40
C TYR A 165 6.70 -21.27 14.31
N PHE A 166 7.41 -21.40 13.19
CA PHE A 166 8.33 -22.51 12.95
C PHE A 166 9.80 -22.09 12.76
N GLY A 167 10.08 -20.80 12.53
CA GLY A 167 11.45 -20.30 12.27
C GLY A 167 12.33 -20.13 13.52
N ARG A 168 11.82 -20.43 14.73
CA ARG A 168 12.55 -20.29 16.00
C ARG A 168 13.22 -21.57 16.53
N LYS A 169 13.24 -22.67 15.77
CA LYS A 169 14.12 -23.81 16.11
C LYS A 169 15.48 -23.62 15.43
N LYS A 170 16.41 -22.98 16.13
CA LYS A 170 17.83 -23.30 15.95
C LYS A 170 18.10 -24.57 16.75
N MET A 171 18.57 -25.62 16.08
CA MET A 171 19.48 -26.59 16.71
C MET A 171 20.84 -25.92 16.90
#